data_AF-A0A2R6I1M0-F1
#
_entry.id   AF-A0A2R6I1M0-F1
#
_cell.length_a   1.000
_cell.length_b   1.000
_cell.length_c   1.000
_cell.angle_alpha   90.00
_cell.angle_beta   90.00
_cell.angle_gamma   90.00
#
_symmetry.space_group_name_H-M   'P 1'
#
loop_
_entity.id
_entity.type
_entity.pdbx_description
1 polymer ?
#
loop_
_entity_poly.entity_id
_entity_poly.type
_entity_poly.pdbx_seq_one_letter_code
_entity_poly.pdbx_strand_id
1 'polypeptide(L)'
;MSDAPPTQVPTDAPDLPDRLDDEAVLLVGHGSRREKSNEQVRELAVMLEERLGLPVDAGFLELAEPSIPEALGGLVPSVSRVTVVQLSLFAASHVKNDVPLAVERVRADHPEATFHVGGHLGVHPALVDLLDDRAAAVEAELGVDRAEDEVAVALCARGSSDPDANADVHKLARLLHEGRAFARVDPTFIGVTEPTLDETLHRLAKSRPDAVVVLPYMLGDGVLTGRIRDGADEFDADYPYVDAAAGDPLGTDDRLLDVLGDRWQAARTDSVEMSCDTCKYKVELDGYERDVGGARATLRALTHLETHADREDVGDDPHVHDHPEKHVAVCTNTTCAADGAPAVLERLRQGVRDSDACDARVTRTSCLGRCGDGPIVAVYPDGVWYGDVEADDAERVVGDHLDRGRIVSDLVDGTL
;
A
#
# COMPACT_ATOMS: atom_id res chain seq x y z
N MET A 1 43.71 37.37 42.49
CA MET A 1 43.70 36.41 41.37
C MET A 1 42.26 36.00 41.22
N SER A 2 41.55 36.61 40.25
CA SER A 2 40.11 36.44 40.05
C SER A 2 39.94 35.80 38.69
N ASP A 3 39.43 34.58 38.68
CA ASP A 3 39.10 33.82 37.48
C ASP A 3 37.96 34.51 36.71
N ALA A 4 38.18 34.74 35.42
CA ALA A 4 37.14 35.09 34.47
C ALA A 4 36.62 33.80 33.81
N PRO A 5 35.30 33.61 33.66
CA PRO A 5 34.76 32.43 32.99
C PRO A 5 34.96 32.53 31.48
N PRO A 6 35.09 31.40 30.76
CA PRO A 6 35.24 31.40 29.31
C PRO A 6 33.92 31.79 28.62
N THR A 7 34.03 32.72 27.68
CA THR A 7 32.94 33.13 26.79
C THR A 7 32.53 31.94 25.91
N GLN A 8 31.32 31.43 26.08
CA GLN A 8 30.72 30.49 25.13
C GLN A 8 30.40 31.23 23.84
N VAL A 9 30.92 30.72 22.73
CA VAL A 9 30.53 31.12 21.37
C VAL A 9 29.21 30.41 21.07
N PRO A 10 28.13 31.12 20.67
CA PRO A 10 26.92 30.46 20.19
C PRO A 10 27.24 29.82 18.85
N THR A 11 27.19 28.49 18.79
CA THR A 11 27.14 27.75 17.52
C THR A 11 25.69 27.69 17.07
N ASP A 12 25.17 28.81 16.58
CA ASP A 12 24.00 28.80 15.70
C ASP A 12 24.47 28.31 14.34
N ALA A 13 24.25 27.02 14.06
CA ALA A 13 24.24 26.55 12.68
C ALA A 13 23.00 27.17 12.01
N PRO A 14 23.15 27.87 10.86
CA PRO A 14 21.99 28.41 10.17
C PRO A 14 21.13 27.27 9.66
N ASP A 15 19.85 27.36 9.97
CA ASP A 15 18.77 26.55 9.39
C ASP A 15 18.88 26.63 7.86
N LEU A 16 19.30 25.53 7.23
CA LEU A 16 19.48 25.45 5.79
C LEU A 16 18.09 25.24 5.16
N PRO A 17 17.75 25.97 4.09
CA PRO A 17 16.43 25.87 3.46
C PRO A 17 16.19 24.43 2.97
N ASP A 18 14.96 23.94 3.17
CA ASP A 18 14.42 22.68 2.63
C ASP A 18 15.06 22.36 1.26
N ARG A 19 16.01 21.43 1.27
CA ARG A 19 16.63 20.95 0.04
C ARG A 19 15.63 20.00 -0.61
N LEU A 20 15.23 20.33 -1.83
CA LEU A 20 14.61 19.37 -2.76
C LEU A 20 15.52 18.15 -3.03
N ASP A 21 16.79 18.20 -2.62
CA ASP A 21 17.79 17.13 -2.75
C ASP A 21 17.84 16.17 -1.54
N ASP A 22 16.89 16.25 -0.60
CA ASP A 22 16.95 15.51 0.66
C ASP A 22 15.83 14.46 0.80
N GLU A 23 15.42 13.89 -0.34
CA GLU A 23 14.45 12.79 -0.41
C GLU A 23 14.86 11.81 -1.51
N ALA A 24 14.70 10.51 -1.25
CA ALA A 24 14.82 9.46 -2.26
C ALA A 24 13.66 8.46 -2.14
N VAL A 25 13.44 7.70 -3.21
CA VAL A 25 12.46 6.61 -3.26
C VAL A 25 13.19 5.28 -3.39
N LEU A 26 12.74 4.28 -2.64
CA LEU A 26 13.11 2.89 -2.88
C LEU A 26 11.92 2.15 -3.48
N LEU A 27 12.01 1.77 -4.76
CA LEU A 27 11.06 0.89 -5.40
C LEU A 27 11.37 -0.57 -5.03
N VAL A 28 10.49 -1.19 -4.26
CA VAL A 28 10.67 -2.56 -3.76
C VAL A 28 9.97 -3.56 -4.65
N GLY A 29 10.75 -4.34 -5.41
CA GLY A 29 10.29 -5.53 -6.10
C GLY A 29 10.35 -6.78 -5.21
N HIS A 30 9.60 -7.82 -5.57
CA HIS A 30 9.74 -9.11 -4.90
C HIS A 30 11.11 -9.74 -5.19
N GLY A 31 11.59 -9.61 -6.43
CA GLY A 31 12.81 -10.21 -6.95
C GLY A 31 12.60 -11.60 -7.55
N SER A 32 13.50 -11.98 -8.45
CA SER A 32 13.35 -13.16 -9.31
C SER A 32 14.70 -13.79 -9.61
N ARG A 33 14.72 -15.12 -9.76
CA ARG A 33 15.89 -15.84 -10.29
C ARG A 33 16.16 -15.55 -11.76
N ARG A 34 15.19 -14.97 -12.47
CA ARG A 34 15.34 -14.55 -13.86
C ARG A 34 15.77 -13.09 -13.90
N GLU A 35 16.99 -12.83 -14.31
CA GLU A 35 17.55 -11.47 -14.31
C GLU A 35 16.74 -10.48 -15.15
N LYS A 36 16.19 -10.93 -16.28
CA LYS A 36 15.28 -10.13 -17.12
C LYS A 36 14.10 -9.53 -16.32
N SER A 37 13.57 -10.27 -15.33
CA SER A 37 12.48 -9.76 -14.49
C SER A 37 12.97 -8.69 -13.51
N ASN A 38 14.21 -8.80 -13.02
CA ASN A 38 14.82 -7.81 -12.13
C ASN A 38 15.18 -6.53 -12.90
N GLU A 39 15.66 -6.67 -14.14
CA GLU A 39 15.90 -5.55 -15.07
C GLU A 39 14.63 -4.72 -15.30
N GLN A 40 13.46 -5.34 -15.45
CA GLN A 40 12.19 -4.63 -15.59
C GLN A 40 11.83 -3.78 -14.36
N VAL A 41 12.16 -4.25 -13.14
CA VAL A 41 11.97 -3.45 -11.92
C VAL A 41 12.90 -2.25 -11.90
N ARG A 42 14.16 -2.44 -12.32
CA ARG A 42 15.14 -1.35 -12.42
C ARG A 42 14.75 -0.34 -13.50
N GLU A 43 14.20 -0.80 -14.61
CA GLU A 43 13.64 0.06 -15.67
C GLU A 43 12.48 0.91 -15.13
N LEU A 44 11.54 0.29 -14.40
CA LEU A 44 10.45 1.02 -13.73
C LEU A 44 10.97 2.04 -12.70
N ALA A 45 12.06 1.74 -11.98
CA ALA A 45 12.67 2.69 -11.06
C ALA A 45 13.22 3.92 -11.80
N VAL A 46 13.93 3.72 -12.91
CA VAL A 46 14.42 4.83 -13.76
C VAL A 46 13.27 5.66 -14.32
N MET A 47 12.21 5.00 -14.82
CA MET A 47 11.03 5.71 -15.34
C MET A 47 10.31 6.48 -14.23
N LEU A 48 10.27 5.94 -13.01
CA LEU A 48 9.70 6.62 -11.85
C LEU A 48 10.55 7.81 -11.40
N GLU A 49 11.89 7.71 -11.48
CA GLU A 49 12.81 8.83 -11.23
C GLU A 49 12.56 9.98 -12.19
N GLU A 50 12.43 9.70 -13.49
CA GLU A 50 12.08 10.71 -14.49
C GLU A 50 10.71 11.34 -14.23
N ARG A 51 9.74 10.54 -13.77
CA ARG A 51 8.37 10.99 -13.47
C ARG A 51 8.29 11.87 -12.23
N LEU A 52 9.01 11.53 -11.17
CA LEU A 52 8.98 12.22 -9.88
C LEU A 52 9.98 13.38 -9.79
N GLY A 53 11.06 13.34 -10.58
CA GLY A 53 12.17 14.28 -10.47
C GLY A 53 12.97 14.14 -9.17
N LEU A 54 12.96 12.95 -8.57
CA LEU A 54 13.67 12.60 -7.33
C LEU A 54 14.43 11.29 -7.55
N PRO A 55 15.58 11.07 -6.88
CA PRO A 55 16.33 9.81 -6.99
C PRO A 55 15.46 8.60 -6.64
N VAL A 56 15.46 7.58 -7.50
CA VAL A 56 14.74 6.31 -7.25
C VAL A 56 15.71 5.14 -7.44
N ASP A 57 15.93 4.38 -6.38
CA ASP A 57 16.64 3.12 -6.45
C ASP A 57 15.66 1.93 -6.43
N ALA A 58 16.14 0.78 -6.92
CA ALA A 58 15.42 -0.49 -6.84
C ALA A 58 16.01 -1.38 -5.75
N GLY A 59 15.16 -1.93 -4.90
CA GLY A 59 15.49 -2.94 -3.90
C GLY A 59 14.63 -4.18 -4.06
N PHE A 60 15.13 -5.32 -3.61
CA PHE A 60 14.43 -6.59 -3.75
C PHE A 60 14.20 -7.25 -2.39
N LEU A 61 13.01 -7.84 -2.23
CA LEU A 61 12.68 -8.59 -1.03
C LEU A 61 13.46 -9.91 -0.95
N GLU A 62 13.60 -10.62 -2.06
CA GLU A 62 14.32 -11.89 -2.14
C GLU A 62 14.88 -12.14 -3.55
N LEU A 63 15.78 -13.13 -3.68
CA LEU A 63 16.26 -13.69 -4.96
C LEU A 63 17.07 -12.76 -5.87
N ALA A 64 17.19 -11.48 -5.54
CA ALA A 64 17.90 -10.46 -6.30
C ALA A 64 18.55 -9.45 -5.35
N GLU A 65 19.58 -8.77 -5.86
CA GLU A 65 20.33 -7.74 -5.14
C GLU A 65 20.13 -6.36 -5.81
N PRO A 66 20.20 -5.26 -5.05
CA PRO A 66 20.40 -5.20 -3.60
C PRO A 66 19.13 -5.60 -2.81
N SER A 67 19.32 -6.19 -1.63
CA SER A 67 18.20 -6.42 -0.69
C SER A 67 17.65 -5.09 -0.16
N ILE A 68 16.43 -5.09 0.39
CA ILE A 68 15.83 -3.87 0.97
C ILE A 68 16.78 -3.18 1.98
N PRO A 69 17.39 -3.89 2.96
CA PRO A 69 18.30 -3.25 3.90
C PRO A 69 19.55 -2.67 3.25
N GLU A 70 20.15 -3.38 2.28
CA GLU A 70 21.33 -2.90 1.57
C GLU A 70 21.03 -1.65 0.73
N ALA A 71 19.88 -1.64 0.05
CA ALA A 71 19.45 -0.51 -0.76
C ALA A 71 19.18 0.73 0.11
N LEU A 72 18.45 0.56 1.23
CA LEU A 72 18.22 1.65 2.17
C LEU A 72 19.52 2.16 2.79
N GLY A 73 20.43 1.27 3.20
CA GLY A 73 21.73 1.64 3.74
C GLY A 73 22.63 2.40 2.74
N GLY A 74 22.42 2.19 1.43
CA GLY A 74 23.07 2.99 0.38
C GLY A 74 22.48 4.40 0.21
N LEU A 75 21.19 4.56 0.46
CA LEU A 75 20.48 5.85 0.32
C LEU A 75 20.67 6.77 1.52
N VAL A 76 20.58 6.24 2.74
CA VAL A 76 20.60 7.02 4.00
C VAL A 76 21.81 7.98 4.14
N PRO A 77 23.04 7.65 3.69
CA PRO A 77 24.15 8.60 3.74
C PRO A 77 23.98 9.85 2.88
N SER A 78 23.07 9.82 1.91
CA SER A 78 22.88 10.87 0.91
C SER A 78 21.60 11.69 1.10
N VAL A 79 20.60 11.16 1.83
CA VAL A 79 19.30 11.80 2.07
C VAL A 79 18.79 11.53 3.49
N SER A 80 18.03 12.47 4.06
CA SER A 80 17.40 12.31 5.38
C SER A 80 16.00 11.69 5.32
N ARG A 81 15.35 11.68 4.15
CA ARG A 81 14.02 11.10 3.94
C ARG A 81 14.04 10.03 2.86
N VAL A 82 13.50 8.85 3.16
CA VAL A 82 13.35 7.77 2.20
C VAL A 82 11.91 7.28 2.18
N THR A 83 11.31 7.26 0.99
CA THR A 83 9.97 6.70 0.78
C THR A 83 10.06 5.34 0.10
N VAL A 84 9.58 4.29 0.76
CA VAL A 84 9.55 2.93 0.25
C VAL A 84 8.24 2.69 -0.48
N VAL A 85 8.30 2.44 -1.79
CA VAL A 85 7.12 2.16 -2.63
C VAL A 85 7.13 0.71 -3.06
N GLN A 86 6.01 0.01 -2.91
CA GLN A 86 5.95 -1.43 -3.09
C GLN A 86 5.43 -1.80 -4.48
N LEU A 87 6.28 -2.41 -5.30
CA LEU A 87 5.91 -3.01 -6.58
C LEU A 87 5.30 -4.41 -6.36
N SER A 88 4.19 -4.44 -5.64
CA SER A 88 3.35 -5.63 -5.41
C SER A 88 1.93 -5.35 -5.89
N LEU A 89 1.32 -6.33 -6.56
CA LEU A 89 -0.04 -6.21 -7.07
C LEU A 89 -1.08 -6.15 -5.96
N PHE A 90 -0.94 -6.98 -4.92
CA PHE A 90 -1.87 -7.05 -3.78
C PHE A 90 -1.14 -7.19 -2.45
N ALA A 91 -1.82 -6.83 -1.35
CA ALA A 91 -1.29 -6.92 0.00
C ALA A 91 -1.41 -8.35 0.58
N ALA A 92 -0.35 -9.14 0.45
CA ALA A 92 -0.17 -10.39 1.18
C ALA A 92 0.90 -10.25 2.29
N SER A 93 1.44 -11.36 2.80
CA SER A 93 2.43 -11.35 3.90
C SER A 93 3.64 -10.44 3.64
N HIS A 94 4.15 -10.43 2.41
CA HIS A 94 5.29 -9.59 2.02
C HIS A 94 5.02 -8.10 2.23
N VAL A 95 3.86 -7.63 1.80
CA VAL A 95 3.44 -6.22 1.95
C VAL A 95 3.07 -5.89 3.39
N LYS A 96 2.41 -6.84 4.07
CA LYS A 96 1.84 -6.63 5.40
C LYS A 96 2.86 -6.79 6.54
N ASN A 97 3.96 -7.55 6.33
CA ASN A 97 4.92 -7.89 7.38
C ASN A 97 6.38 -7.74 6.93
N ASP A 98 6.78 -8.35 5.81
CA ASP A 98 8.21 -8.52 5.51
C ASP A 98 8.88 -7.20 5.11
N VAL A 99 8.24 -6.39 4.26
CA VAL A 99 8.73 -5.05 3.91
C VAL A 99 8.73 -4.12 5.14
N PRO A 100 7.63 -3.98 5.91
CA PRO A 100 7.67 -3.20 7.15
C PRO A 100 8.79 -3.64 8.11
N LEU A 101 8.97 -4.94 8.33
CA LEU A 101 10.01 -5.46 9.21
C LEU A 101 11.43 -5.13 8.73
N ALA A 102 11.68 -5.23 7.42
CA ALA A 102 12.95 -4.84 6.83
C ALA A 102 13.24 -3.33 7.01
N VAL A 103 12.22 -2.49 6.86
CA VAL A 103 12.33 -1.05 7.07
C VAL A 103 12.55 -0.70 8.54
N GLU A 104 11.84 -1.34 9.48
CA GLU A 104 12.03 -1.10 10.92
C GLU A 104 13.45 -1.47 11.38
N ARG A 105 14.05 -2.53 10.82
CA ARG A 105 15.44 -2.90 11.11
C ARG A 105 16.41 -1.78 10.72
N VAL A 106 16.26 -1.25 9.52
CA VAL A 106 17.11 -0.14 9.03
C VAL A 106 16.85 1.15 9.82
N ARG A 107 15.59 1.41 10.19
CA ARG A 107 15.23 2.54 11.04
C ARG A 107 15.91 2.47 12.42
N ALA A 108 16.05 1.28 13.00
CA ALA A 108 16.74 1.11 14.27
C ALA A 108 18.24 1.45 14.18
N ASP A 109 18.88 1.14 13.04
CA ASP A 109 20.28 1.44 12.78
C ASP A 109 20.51 2.92 12.39
N HIS A 110 19.47 3.61 11.89
CA HIS A 110 19.51 4.98 11.38
C HIS A 110 18.36 5.84 11.92
N PRO A 111 18.34 6.16 13.24
CA PRO A 111 17.25 6.92 13.87
C PRO A 111 17.15 8.37 13.40
N GLU A 112 18.20 8.92 12.78
CA GLU A 112 18.23 10.25 12.19
C GLU A 112 17.47 10.36 10.86
N ALA A 113 17.23 9.23 10.18
CA ALA A 113 16.56 9.20 8.89
C ALA A 113 15.05 8.92 9.05
N THR A 114 14.24 9.62 8.27
CA THR A 114 12.78 9.42 8.21
C THR A 114 12.43 8.44 7.11
N PHE A 115 11.70 7.38 7.46
CA PHE A 115 11.25 6.35 6.52
C PHE A 115 9.73 6.33 6.40
N HIS A 116 9.21 6.61 5.21
CA HIS A 116 7.80 6.41 4.87
C HIS A 116 7.61 5.09 4.12
N VAL A 117 6.55 4.34 4.43
CA VAL A 117 6.23 3.09 3.71
C VAL A 117 4.90 3.27 2.99
N GLY A 118 4.96 3.29 1.67
CA GLY A 118 3.82 3.38 0.79
C GLY A 118 3.05 2.07 0.66
N GLY A 119 1.83 2.21 0.13
CA GLY A 119 0.99 1.08 -0.20
C GLY A 119 1.52 0.28 -1.41
N HIS A 120 0.91 -0.88 -1.62
CA HIS A 120 1.05 -1.70 -2.82
C HIS A 120 0.19 -1.12 -3.97
N LEU A 121 0.34 -1.64 -5.20
CA LEU A 121 -0.41 -1.15 -6.36
C LEU A 121 -1.93 -1.27 -6.14
N GLY A 122 -2.39 -2.43 -5.68
CA GLY A 122 -3.77 -2.66 -5.25
C GLY A 122 -4.76 -2.50 -6.39
N VAL A 123 -5.97 -2.05 -6.05
CA VAL A 123 -7.02 -1.75 -7.03
C VAL A 123 -6.97 -0.27 -7.37
N HIS A 124 -6.66 0.06 -8.62
CA HIS A 124 -6.50 1.44 -9.09
C HIS A 124 -7.14 1.66 -10.47
N PRO A 125 -7.80 2.80 -10.74
CA PRO A 125 -8.42 3.07 -12.06
C PRO A 125 -7.46 2.87 -13.23
N ALA A 126 -6.21 3.34 -13.10
CA ALA A 126 -5.21 3.19 -14.15
C ALA A 126 -4.88 1.72 -14.48
N LEU A 127 -4.99 0.80 -13.50
CA LEU A 127 -4.83 -0.64 -13.73
C LEU A 127 -6.05 -1.26 -14.41
N VAL A 128 -7.26 -0.74 -14.13
CA VAL A 128 -8.48 -1.16 -14.84
C VAL A 128 -8.40 -0.77 -16.30
N ASP A 129 -7.97 0.46 -16.59
CA ASP A 129 -7.81 0.95 -17.96
C ASP A 129 -6.70 0.19 -18.70
N LEU A 130 -5.60 -0.14 -18.02
CA LEU A 130 -4.56 -1.01 -18.58
C LEU A 130 -5.09 -2.40 -18.91
N LEU A 131 -5.86 -3.02 -18.01
CA LEU A 131 -6.47 -4.32 -18.28
C LEU A 131 -7.45 -4.28 -19.45
N ASP A 132 -8.17 -3.18 -19.62
CA ASP A 132 -9.09 -2.98 -20.74
C ASP A 132 -8.37 -2.92 -22.09
N ASP A 133 -7.22 -2.22 -22.15
CA ASP A 133 -6.37 -2.20 -23.33
C ASP A 133 -5.77 -3.58 -23.64
N ARG A 134 -5.37 -4.33 -22.60
CA ARG A 134 -4.92 -5.72 -22.77
C ARG A 134 -6.03 -6.60 -23.33
N ALA A 135 -7.28 -6.40 -22.89
CA ALA A 135 -8.43 -7.10 -23.44
C ALA A 135 -8.69 -6.71 -24.90
N ALA A 136 -8.65 -5.42 -25.23
CA ALA A 136 -8.84 -4.91 -26.58
C ALA A 136 -7.81 -5.48 -27.57
N ALA A 137 -6.57 -5.66 -27.12
CA ALA A 137 -5.52 -6.28 -27.93
C ALA A 137 -5.85 -7.74 -28.28
N VAL A 138 -6.38 -8.51 -27.32
CA VAL A 138 -6.79 -9.90 -27.55
C VAL A 138 -8.04 -9.97 -28.43
N GLU A 139 -9.01 -9.08 -28.22
CA GLU A 139 -10.20 -9.00 -29.08
C GLU A 139 -9.84 -8.72 -30.54
N ALA A 140 -8.87 -7.83 -30.78
CA ALA A 140 -8.37 -7.54 -32.12
C ALA A 140 -7.66 -8.75 -32.76
N GLU A 141 -6.96 -9.58 -31.96
CA GLU A 141 -6.35 -10.82 -32.42
C GLU A 141 -7.39 -11.87 -32.80
N LEU A 142 -8.44 -12.01 -31.98
CA LEU A 142 -9.56 -12.93 -32.22
C LEU A 142 -10.51 -12.42 -33.32
N GLY A 143 -10.48 -11.13 -33.63
CA GLY A 143 -11.35 -10.51 -34.62
C GLY A 143 -12.79 -10.31 -34.14
N VAL A 144 -12.98 -10.12 -32.82
CA VAL A 144 -14.28 -9.87 -32.17
C VAL A 144 -14.40 -8.42 -31.72
N ASP A 145 -15.63 -7.92 -31.64
CA ASP A 145 -15.98 -6.63 -31.06
C ASP A 145 -16.97 -6.85 -29.92
N ARG A 146 -16.54 -6.61 -28.68
CA ARG A 146 -17.40 -6.76 -27.49
C ARG A 146 -18.67 -5.90 -27.50
N ALA A 147 -18.81 -4.92 -28.40
CA ALA A 147 -20.05 -4.17 -28.58
C ALA A 147 -21.09 -4.92 -29.43
N GLU A 148 -20.65 -5.87 -30.27
CA GLU A 148 -21.49 -6.66 -31.18
C GLU A 148 -21.53 -8.15 -30.79
N ASP A 149 -20.47 -8.65 -30.16
CA ASP A 149 -20.24 -10.04 -29.78
C ASP A 149 -20.29 -10.25 -28.24
N GLU A 150 -20.72 -11.42 -27.79
CA GLU A 150 -20.68 -11.81 -26.38
C GLU A 150 -19.25 -12.17 -25.96
N VAL A 151 -18.47 -11.18 -25.53
CA VAL A 151 -17.10 -11.39 -25.04
C VAL A 151 -17.07 -11.55 -23.51
N ALA A 152 -16.55 -12.67 -23.03
CA ALA A 152 -16.30 -12.92 -21.61
C ALA A 152 -14.80 -12.80 -21.28
N VAL A 153 -14.49 -12.42 -20.04
CA VAL A 153 -13.11 -12.26 -19.57
C VAL A 153 -12.83 -13.17 -18.39
N ALA A 154 -11.68 -13.84 -18.40
CA ALA A 154 -11.10 -14.53 -17.26
C ALA A 154 -9.89 -13.74 -16.75
N LEU A 155 -10.07 -12.96 -15.67
CA LEU A 155 -8.99 -12.19 -15.04
C LEU A 155 -8.17 -13.11 -14.13
N CYS A 156 -7.03 -13.58 -14.61
CA CYS A 156 -6.22 -14.60 -13.95
C CYS A 156 -5.13 -13.98 -13.08
N ALA A 157 -5.25 -14.13 -11.76
CA ALA A 157 -4.23 -13.75 -10.79
C ALA A 157 -3.44 -14.96 -10.29
N ARG A 158 -2.36 -14.72 -9.54
CA ARG A 158 -1.55 -15.80 -8.95
C ARG A 158 -2.33 -16.60 -7.88
N GLY A 159 -3.13 -15.91 -7.09
CA GLY A 159 -3.75 -16.42 -5.85
C GLY A 159 -2.85 -16.28 -4.63
N SER A 160 -3.48 -16.15 -3.46
CA SER A 160 -2.83 -15.94 -2.17
C SER A 160 -3.47 -16.78 -1.07
N SER A 161 -2.72 -17.03 0.01
CA SER A 161 -3.26 -17.54 1.28
C SER A 161 -3.85 -16.43 2.16
N ASP A 162 -3.69 -15.17 1.72
CA ASP A 162 -4.29 -14.00 2.33
C ASP A 162 -5.65 -13.70 1.64
N PRO A 163 -6.76 -13.72 2.39
CA PRO A 163 -8.08 -13.53 1.81
C PRO A 163 -8.32 -12.12 1.27
N ASP A 164 -7.69 -11.08 1.85
CA ASP A 164 -7.83 -9.70 1.34
C ASP A 164 -7.25 -9.59 -0.07
N ALA A 165 -6.06 -10.17 -0.27
CA ALA A 165 -5.40 -10.15 -1.57
C ALA A 165 -6.22 -10.87 -2.66
N ASN A 166 -6.94 -11.93 -2.28
CA ASN A 166 -7.85 -12.62 -3.19
C ASN A 166 -9.10 -11.76 -3.46
N ALA A 167 -9.68 -11.14 -2.43
CA ALA A 167 -10.85 -10.28 -2.54
C ALA A 167 -10.60 -9.08 -3.47
N ASP A 168 -9.39 -8.52 -3.48
CA ASP A 168 -9.02 -7.44 -4.39
C ASP A 168 -9.09 -7.87 -5.88
N VAL A 169 -8.81 -9.13 -6.20
CA VAL A 169 -8.98 -9.67 -7.56
C VAL A 169 -10.46 -9.68 -7.95
N HIS A 170 -11.35 -10.06 -7.03
CA HIS A 170 -12.80 -10.01 -7.26
C HIS A 170 -13.28 -8.57 -7.45
N LYS A 171 -12.77 -7.63 -6.64
CA LYS A 171 -13.08 -6.20 -6.78
C LYS A 171 -12.59 -5.66 -8.12
N LEU A 172 -11.37 -6.00 -8.52
CA LEU A 172 -10.78 -5.58 -9.79
C LEU A 172 -11.57 -6.13 -10.99
N ALA A 173 -11.93 -7.43 -10.97
CA ALA A 173 -12.79 -8.04 -11.97
C ALA A 173 -14.14 -7.33 -12.07
N ARG A 174 -14.75 -6.97 -10.93
CA ARG A 174 -16.01 -6.22 -10.94
C ARG A 174 -15.82 -4.84 -11.58
N LEU A 175 -14.79 -4.10 -11.21
CA LEU A 175 -14.54 -2.76 -11.77
C LEU A 175 -14.19 -2.80 -13.26
N LEU A 176 -13.50 -3.85 -13.72
CA LEU A 176 -13.24 -4.08 -15.14
C LEU A 176 -14.53 -4.42 -15.91
N HIS A 177 -15.51 -5.05 -15.28
CA HIS A 177 -16.81 -5.25 -15.93
C HIS A 177 -17.62 -3.95 -16.02
N GLU A 178 -17.62 -3.14 -14.96
CA GLU A 178 -18.44 -1.93 -14.90
C GLU A 178 -18.07 -0.92 -16.00
N GLY A 179 -19.09 -0.45 -16.72
CA GLY A 179 -18.93 0.56 -17.77
C GLY A 179 -18.32 0.05 -19.08
N ARG A 180 -18.09 -1.26 -19.22
CA ARG A 180 -17.54 -1.89 -20.42
C ARG A 180 -18.50 -2.95 -20.96
N ALA A 181 -18.52 -3.16 -22.27
CA ALA A 181 -19.49 -4.04 -22.93
C ALA A 181 -19.17 -5.55 -22.81
N PHE A 182 -18.35 -5.95 -21.84
CA PHE A 182 -18.12 -7.38 -21.58
C PHE A 182 -19.41 -8.05 -21.12
N ALA A 183 -19.71 -9.22 -21.69
CA ALA A 183 -20.79 -10.07 -21.21
C ALA A 183 -20.56 -10.49 -19.75
N ARG A 184 -19.29 -10.72 -19.38
CA ARG A 184 -18.88 -11.11 -18.03
C ARG A 184 -17.39 -10.91 -17.81
N VAL A 185 -16.99 -10.63 -16.56
CA VAL A 185 -15.58 -10.69 -16.12
C VAL A 185 -15.51 -11.54 -14.86
N ASP A 186 -14.88 -12.70 -14.96
CA ASP A 186 -14.71 -13.65 -13.86
C ASP A 186 -13.28 -13.60 -13.31
N PRO A 187 -13.11 -13.41 -11.99
CA PRO A 187 -11.83 -13.57 -11.32
C PRO A 187 -11.46 -15.06 -11.26
N THR A 188 -10.20 -15.37 -11.52
CA THR A 188 -9.68 -16.73 -11.49
C THR A 188 -8.22 -16.76 -11.04
N PHE A 189 -7.76 -17.94 -10.61
CA PHE A 189 -6.42 -18.09 -10.05
C PHE A 189 -5.66 -19.22 -10.73
N ILE A 190 -4.37 -19.00 -11.00
CA ILE A 190 -3.48 -20.05 -11.53
C ILE A 190 -3.00 -21.02 -10.44
N GLY A 191 -3.21 -20.68 -9.16
CA GLY A 191 -2.90 -21.54 -8.02
C GLY A 191 -3.23 -20.92 -6.67
N VAL A 192 -2.83 -21.61 -5.59
CA VAL A 192 -2.99 -21.24 -4.17
C VAL A 192 -4.45 -21.21 -3.67
N THR A 193 -5.37 -20.71 -4.47
CA THR A 193 -6.79 -20.54 -4.13
C THR A 193 -7.68 -20.84 -5.34
N GLU A 194 -8.99 -20.78 -5.12
CA GLU A 194 -10.04 -21.15 -6.06
C GLU A 194 -10.92 -19.93 -6.38
N PRO A 195 -11.59 -19.89 -7.55
CA PRO A 195 -11.61 -20.93 -8.59
C PRO A 195 -10.34 -20.96 -9.44
N THR A 196 -9.96 -22.14 -9.91
CA THR A 196 -8.82 -22.32 -10.82
C THR A 196 -9.16 -21.83 -12.24
N LEU A 197 -8.13 -21.49 -13.03
CA LEU A 197 -8.30 -21.09 -14.44
C LEU A 197 -9.14 -22.09 -15.23
N ASP A 198 -8.81 -23.39 -15.14
CA ASP A 198 -9.55 -24.45 -15.82
C ASP A 198 -11.03 -24.50 -15.43
N GLU A 199 -11.35 -24.45 -14.13
CA GLU A 199 -12.73 -24.45 -13.64
C GLU A 199 -13.51 -23.22 -14.10
N THR A 200 -12.85 -22.06 -14.15
CA THR A 200 -13.47 -20.82 -14.60
C THR A 200 -13.76 -20.87 -16.10
N LEU A 201 -12.80 -21.29 -16.92
CA LEU A 201 -12.98 -21.45 -18.37
C LEU A 201 -14.10 -22.46 -18.68
N HIS A 202 -14.09 -23.63 -18.03
CA HIS A 202 -15.17 -24.63 -18.11
C HIS A 202 -16.54 -24.07 -17.72
N ARG A 203 -16.60 -23.12 -16.79
CA ARG A 203 -17.85 -22.45 -16.40
C ARG A 203 -18.29 -21.44 -17.45
N LEU A 204 -17.36 -20.65 -17.99
CA LEU A 204 -17.62 -19.66 -19.04
C LEU A 204 -18.10 -20.32 -20.35
N ALA A 205 -17.55 -21.49 -20.72
CA ALA A 205 -18.01 -22.24 -21.89
C ALA A 205 -19.50 -22.59 -21.86
N LYS A 206 -20.13 -22.67 -20.68
CA LYS A 206 -21.54 -23.03 -20.53
C LYS A 206 -22.50 -21.92 -20.96
N SER A 207 -22.07 -20.65 -20.89
CA SER A 207 -22.85 -19.53 -21.46
C SER A 207 -22.70 -19.43 -22.98
N ARG A 208 -21.72 -20.15 -23.57
CA ARG A 208 -21.40 -20.12 -25.00
C ARG A 208 -21.17 -18.69 -25.53
N PRO A 209 -20.28 -17.91 -24.90
CA PRO A 209 -19.88 -16.61 -25.44
C PRO A 209 -19.24 -16.79 -26.81
N ASP A 210 -19.23 -15.75 -27.61
CA ASP A 210 -18.53 -15.75 -28.91
C ASP A 210 -17.01 -15.83 -28.68
N ALA A 211 -16.49 -15.16 -27.65
CA ALA A 211 -15.08 -15.25 -27.27
C ALA A 211 -14.81 -15.20 -25.76
N VAL A 212 -13.69 -15.79 -25.34
CA VAL A 212 -13.13 -15.70 -23.99
C VAL A 212 -11.72 -15.09 -24.03
N VAL A 213 -11.59 -13.92 -23.43
CA VAL A 213 -10.32 -13.22 -23.25
C VAL A 213 -9.72 -13.59 -21.88
N VAL A 214 -8.53 -14.18 -21.87
CA VAL A 214 -7.82 -14.51 -20.63
C VAL A 214 -6.78 -13.44 -20.34
N LEU A 215 -6.91 -12.74 -19.20
CA LEU A 215 -6.02 -11.64 -18.84
C LEU A 215 -5.08 -12.04 -17.69
N PRO A 216 -3.76 -12.17 -17.92
CA PRO A 216 -2.81 -12.40 -16.86
C PRO A 216 -2.60 -11.12 -16.02
N TYR A 217 -3.10 -11.10 -14.79
CA TYR A 217 -2.80 -10.05 -13.82
C TYR A 217 -1.45 -10.29 -13.13
N MET A 218 -0.37 -10.06 -13.88
CA MET A 218 1.03 -10.24 -13.49
C MET A 218 1.85 -9.05 -13.97
N LEU A 219 2.93 -8.71 -13.26
CA LEU A 219 3.82 -7.61 -13.64
C LEU A 219 4.64 -7.92 -14.90
N GLY A 220 4.99 -9.18 -15.13
CA GLY A 220 5.81 -9.54 -16.28
C GLY A 220 5.73 -11.01 -16.64
N ASP A 221 6.44 -11.37 -17.71
CA ASP A 221 6.45 -12.73 -18.23
C ASP A 221 7.17 -13.72 -17.30
N GLY A 222 6.66 -14.95 -17.26
CA GLY A 222 7.10 -15.94 -16.31
C GLY A 222 6.62 -17.34 -16.64
N VAL A 223 6.95 -18.27 -15.74
CA VAL A 223 6.40 -19.63 -15.79
C VAL A 223 4.88 -19.60 -15.63
N LEU A 224 4.34 -18.68 -14.82
CA LEU A 224 2.91 -18.57 -14.57
C LEU A 224 2.16 -18.01 -15.78
N THR A 225 2.66 -16.95 -16.42
CA THR A 225 2.03 -16.41 -17.64
C THR A 225 2.07 -17.42 -18.78
N GLY A 226 3.15 -18.21 -18.89
CA GLY A 226 3.23 -19.35 -19.80
C GLY A 226 2.10 -20.36 -19.57
N ARG A 227 1.90 -20.81 -18.32
CA ARG A 227 0.79 -21.74 -17.99
C ARG A 227 -0.60 -21.15 -18.27
N ILE A 228 -0.77 -19.84 -18.12
CA ILE A 228 -2.04 -19.18 -18.43
C ILE A 228 -2.31 -19.23 -19.94
N ARG A 229 -1.28 -18.96 -20.77
CA ARG A 229 -1.37 -19.08 -22.22
C ARG A 229 -1.64 -20.53 -22.64
N ASP A 230 -0.86 -21.47 -22.12
CA ASP A 230 -1.06 -22.91 -22.40
C ASP A 230 -2.49 -23.36 -22.05
N GLY A 231 -3.04 -22.88 -20.92
CA GLY A 231 -4.41 -23.20 -20.51
C GLY A 231 -5.50 -22.54 -21.36
N ALA A 232 -5.25 -21.36 -21.93
CA ALA A 232 -6.15 -20.73 -22.88
C ALA A 232 -6.12 -21.47 -24.23
N ASP A 233 -4.94 -21.86 -24.71
CA ASP A 233 -4.76 -22.62 -25.95
C ASP A 233 -5.40 -24.01 -25.87
N GLU A 234 -5.26 -24.69 -24.71
CA GLU A 234 -5.93 -25.97 -24.46
C GLU A 234 -7.45 -25.83 -24.45
N PHE A 235 -7.97 -24.77 -23.83
CA PHE A 235 -9.40 -24.48 -23.81
C PHE A 235 -9.95 -24.18 -25.22
N ASP A 236 -9.27 -23.36 -26.01
CA ASP A 236 -9.66 -23.06 -27.40
C ASP A 236 -9.77 -24.36 -28.24
N ALA A 237 -8.80 -25.26 -28.08
CA ALA A 237 -8.80 -26.56 -28.74
C ALA A 237 -9.96 -27.48 -28.30
N ASP A 238 -10.31 -27.47 -27.01
CA ASP A 238 -11.37 -28.30 -26.43
C ASP A 238 -12.78 -27.76 -26.69
N TYR A 239 -12.91 -26.44 -26.87
CA TYR A 239 -14.19 -25.74 -27.05
C TYR A 239 -14.22 -24.96 -28.37
N PRO A 240 -14.21 -25.62 -29.54
CA PRO A 240 -14.08 -24.98 -30.87
C PRO A 240 -15.27 -24.12 -31.31
N TYR A 241 -16.23 -23.87 -30.42
CA TYR A 241 -17.37 -22.97 -30.62
C TYR A 241 -17.25 -21.68 -29.81
N VAL A 242 -16.15 -21.48 -29.08
CA VAL A 242 -15.80 -20.28 -28.33
C VAL A 242 -14.36 -19.96 -28.66
N ASP A 243 -14.10 -18.82 -29.31
CA ASP A 243 -12.73 -18.42 -29.60
C ASP A 243 -12.05 -17.96 -28.30
N ALA A 244 -10.82 -18.41 -28.03
CA ALA A 244 -10.13 -18.01 -26.81
C ALA A 244 -8.65 -17.73 -27.00
N ALA A 245 -8.17 -16.67 -26.33
CA ALA A 245 -6.76 -16.32 -26.30
C ALA A 245 -6.38 -15.61 -25.00
N ALA A 246 -5.10 -15.72 -24.65
CA ALA A 246 -4.53 -15.06 -23.49
C ALA A 246 -3.72 -13.81 -23.89
N GLY A 247 -3.99 -12.70 -23.21
CA GLY A 247 -3.27 -11.44 -23.42
C GLY A 247 -1.90 -11.39 -22.75
N ASP A 248 -1.23 -10.26 -22.93
CA ASP A 248 0.04 -9.97 -22.26
C ASP A 248 -0.16 -9.57 -20.79
N PRO A 249 0.85 -9.81 -19.93
CA PRO A 249 0.88 -9.25 -18.58
C PRO A 249 0.92 -7.72 -18.59
N LEU A 250 0.80 -7.10 -17.41
CA LEU A 250 0.81 -5.64 -17.27
C LEU A 250 2.07 -5.00 -17.87
N GLY A 251 3.23 -5.62 -17.64
CA GLY A 251 4.52 -5.17 -18.17
C GLY A 251 5.05 -3.94 -17.44
N THR A 252 5.66 -3.03 -18.18
CA THR A 252 6.26 -1.77 -17.70
C THR A 252 5.49 -0.55 -18.20
N ASP A 253 4.17 -0.67 -18.37
CA ASP A 253 3.30 0.39 -18.89
C ASP A 253 3.32 1.65 -17.99
N ASP A 254 3.31 2.84 -18.60
CA ASP A 254 3.41 4.13 -17.91
C ASP A 254 2.33 4.35 -16.85
N ARG A 255 1.15 3.71 -16.99
CA ARG A 255 0.08 3.77 -15.98
C ARG A 255 0.47 3.12 -14.66
N LEU A 256 1.44 2.21 -14.66
CA LEU A 256 2.04 1.72 -13.41
C LEU A 256 2.78 2.84 -12.68
N LEU A 257 3.43 3.74 -13.41
CA LEU A 257 4.13 4.89 -12.81
C LEU A 257 3.14 5.87 -12.16
N ASP A 258 1.96 6.05 -12.75
CA ASP A 258 0.90 6.88 -12.13
C ASP A 258 0.46 6.27 -10.79
N VAL A 259 0.24 4.96 -10.75
CA VAL A 259 -0.12 4.25 -9.50
C VAL A 259 1.02 4.38 -8.48
N LEU A 260 2.26 4.13 -8.90
CA LEU A 260 3.44 4.22 -8.02
C LEU A 260 3.65 5.65 -7.50
N GLY A 261 3.45 6.66 -8.35
CA GLY A 261 3.48 8.07 -7.96
C GLY A 261 2.40 8.41 -6.92
N ASP A 262 1.18 7.90 -7.09
CA ASP A 262 0.12 8.05 -6.09
C ASP A 262 0.47 7.35 -4.76
N ARG A 263 1.13 6.18 -4.82
CA ARG A 263 1.60 5.47 -3.60
C ARG A 263 2.73 6.21 -2.90
N TRP A 264 3.66 6.79 -3.66
CA TRP A 264 4.70 7.67 -3.13
C TRP A 264 4.08 8.90 -2.44
N GLN A 265 3.18 9.60 -3.11
CA GLN A 265 2.52 10.80 -2.58
C GLN A 265 1.72 10.48 -1.30
N ALA A 266 0.99 9.36 -1.28
CA ALA A 266 0.24 8.93 -0.10
C ALA A 266 1.15 8.58 1.09
N ALA A 267 2.30 7.97 0.83
CA ALA A 267 3.31 7.66 1.85
C ALA A 267 3.87 8.95 2.48
N ARG A 268 4.24 9.91 1.63
CA ARG A 268 4.82 11.18 2.04
C ARG A 268 3.84 12.07 2.84
N THR A 269 2.54 11.91 2.60
CA THR A 269 1.49 12.71 3.26
C THR A 269 0.78 11.98 4.40
N ASP A 270 1.33 10.84 4.84
CA ASP A 270 0.75 9.98 5.89
C ASP A 270 -0.74 9.68 5.66
N SER A 271 -1.10 9.45 4.40
CA SER A 271 -2.44 9.14 3.92
C SER A 271 -2.55 7.73 3.33
N VAL A 272 -1.59 6.85 3.66
CA VAL A 272 -1.59 5.46 3.22
C VAL A 272 -2.79 4.74 3.83
N GLU A 273 -3.73 4.36 2.98
CA GLU A 273 -4.86 3.53 3.37
C GLU A 273 -4.47 2.06 3.22
N MET A 274 -4.31 1.38 4.35
CA MET A 274 -4.11 -0.07 4.42
C MET A 274 -5.45 -0.75 4.76
N SER A 275 -5.65 -1.99 4.33
CA SER A 275 -6.84 -2.79 4.63
C SER A 275 -6.88 -3.30 6.08
N CYS A 276 -6.46 -2.49 7.06
CA CYS A 276 -6.30 -2.90 8.46
C CYS A 276 -7.61 -3.41 9.08
N ASP A 277 -8.76 -2.88 8.66
CA ASP A 277 -10.08 -3.28 9.14
C ASP A 277 -10.48 -4.70 8.72
N THR A 278 -9.87 -5.24 7.66
CA THR A 278 -10.07 -6.63 7.20
C THR A 278 -8.80 -7.48 7.31
N CYS A 279 -7.71 -6.90 7.79
CA CYS A 279 -6.43 -7.57 7.88
C CYS A 279 -6.47 -8.71 8.90
N LYS A 280 -6.30 -9.96 8.44
CA LYS A 280 -6.27 -11.17 9.28
C LYS A 280 -5.24 -11.17 10.44
N TYR A 281 -4.28 -10.25 10.40
CA TYR A 281 -3.29 -10.08 11.47
C TYR A 281 -3.74 -9.10 12.56
N LYS A 282 -4.75 -8.27 12.28
CA LYS A 282 -5.24 -7.19 13.16
C LYS A 282 -6.65 -7.45 13.69
N VAL A 283 -7.49 -8.13 12.91
CA VAL A 283 -8.87 -8.47 13.29
C VAL A 283 -9.06 -9.98 13.33
N GLU A 284 -9.92 -10.44 14.24
CA GLU A 284 -10.32 -11.84 14.28
C GLU A 284 -11.20 -12.16 13.07
N LEU A 285 -10.72 -13.09 12.23
CA LEU A 285 -11.47 -13.66 11.11
C LEU A 285 -11.62 -15.16 11.33
N ASP A 286 -12.82 -15.68 11.13
CA ASP A 286 -13.13 -17.11 11.26
C ASP A 286 -12.19 -17.93 10.36
N GLY A 287 -11.52 -18.93 10.96
CA GLY A 287 -10.51 -19.76 10.30
C GLY A 287 -9.09 -19.18 10.27
N TYR A 288 -8.89 -17.94 10.73
CA TYR A 288 -7.60 -17.25 10.82
C TYR A 288 -7.24 -16.79 12.24
N GLU A 289 -7.91 -17.31 13.27
CA GLU A 289 -7.76 -16.87 14.67
C GLU A 289 -6.31 -16.98 15.17
N ARG A 290 -5.53 -17.91 14.60
CA ARG A 290 -4.12 -18.12 14.95
C ARG A 290 -3.16 -17.10 14.32
N ASP A 291 -3.62 -16.30 13.36
CA ASP A 291 -2.84 -15.27 12.70
C ASP A 291 -2.99 -13.89 13.38
N VAL A 292 -3.99 -13.74 14.26
CA VAL A 292 -4.32 -12.50 14.97
C VAL A 292 -3.21 -12.09 15.94
N GLY A 293 -2.94 -10.79 16.00
CA GLY A 293 -1.81 -10.23 16.74
C GLY A 293 -0.49 -10.36 16.00
N GLY A 294 -0.48 -10.99 14.83
CA GLY A 294 0.67 -11.01 13.91
C GLY A 294 1.87 -11.82 14.39
N ALA A 295 1.92 -12.36 15.61
CA ALA A 295 3.11 -13.02 16.15
C ALA A 295 3.66 -14.15 15.26
N ARG A 296 2.78 -14.96 14.66
CA ARG A 296 3.19 -15.98 13.67
C ARG A 296 3.65 -15.37 12.35
N ALA A 297 3.05 -14.27 11.93
CA ALA A 297 3.46 -13.55 10.74
C ALA A 297 4.84 -12.90 10.95
N THR A 298 5.08 -12.29 12.11
CA THR A 298 6.38 -11.78 12.55
C THR A 298 7.42 -12.89 12.62
N LEU A 299 7.12 -14.03 13.27
CA LEU A 299 8.04 -15.17 13.29
C LEU A 299 8.34 -15.68 11.88
N ARG A 300 7.34 -15.77 11.01
CA ARG A 300 7.55 -16.14 9.60
C ARG A 300 8.39 -15.12 8.86
N ALA A 301 8.16 -13.82 9.07
CA ALA A 301 8.91 -12.74 8.45
C ALA A 301 10.37 -12.78 8.91
N LEU A 302 10.61 -12.96 10.22
CA LEU A 302 11.94 -13.14 10.80
C LEU A 302 12.63 -14.38 10.22
N THR A 303 11.97 -15.54 10.23
CA THR A 303 12.52 -16.77 9.64
C THR A 303 12.76 -16.62 8.14
N HIS A 304 11.88 -15.92 7.42
CA HIS A 304 12.02 -15.65 5.98
C HIS A 304 13.24 -14.76 5.72
N LEU A 305 13.40 -13.67 6.47
CA LEU A 305 14.59 -12.83 6.43
C LEU A 305 15.86 -13.62 6.81
N GLU A 306 15.82 -14.44 7.86
CA GLU A 306 16.94 -15.29 8.28
C GLU A 306 17.33 -16.32 7.21
N THR A 307 16.35 -16.91 6.52
CA THR A 307 16.59 -17.85 5.42
C THR A 307 17.30 -17.18 4.24
N HIS A 308 17.15 -15.85 4.11
CA HIS A 308 17.88 -15.03 3.15
C HIS A 308 19.17 -14.41 3.72
N ALA A 309 19.35 -14.42 5.04
CA ALA A 309 20.49 -13.88 5.78
C ALA A 309 21.58 -14.91 6.08
N ASP A 310 21.72 -15.98 5.28
CA ASP A 310 22.89 -16.88 5.27
C ASP A 310 24.17 -16.15 4.73
N ARG A 311 24.40 -14.93 5.23
CA ARG A 311 25.64 -14.15 5.33
C ARG A 311 25.64 -13.44 6.70
N GLU A 312 26.21 -14.15 7.65
CA GLU A 312 26.85 -13.75 8.92
C GLU A 312 26.30 -12.54 9.71
N ASP A 313 25.63 -12.90 10.83
CA ASP A 313 25.74 -12.35 12.19
C ASP A 313 25.00 -11.05 12.54
N VAL A 314 23.96 -11.13 13.39
CA VAL A 314 23.67 -10.15 14.46
C VAL A 314 22.89 -10.82 15.60
N GLY A 315 23.36 -10.62 16.84
CA GLY A 315 22.74 -11.10 18.07
C GLY A 315 21.74 -10.14 18.74
N ASP A 316 20.90 -10.79 19.56
CA ASP A 316 20.18 -10.45 20.79
C ASP A 316 19.33 -9.16 21.02
N ASP A 317 18.06 -9.49 21.33
CA ASP A 317 17.04 -8.92 22.23
C ASP A 317 16.05 -7.83 21.71
N PRO A 318 14.74 -8.13 21.61
CA PRO A 318 13.74 -7.17 21.18
C PRO A 318 13.27 -6.27 22.33
N HIS A 319 13.42 -4.95 22.17
CA HIS A 319 12.72 -3.96 22.99
C HIS A 319 11.28 -3.78 22.51
N VAL A 320 10.36 -3.66 23.47
CA VAL A 320 8.93 -3.40 23.26
C VAL A 320 8.75 -1.94 22.86
N HIS A 321 8.11 -1.66 21.72
CA HIS A 321 7.73 -0.30 21.35
C HIS A 321 6.49 0.14 22.15
N ASP A 322 6.60 1.31 22.78
CA ASP A 322 5.50 1.98 23.48
C ASP A 322 4.37 2.36 22.51
N HIS A 323 3.14 2.23 23.00
CA HIS A 323 1.92 2.70 22.37
C HIS A 323 1.66 4.14 22.85
N PRO A 324 1.18 5.04 21.98
CA PRO A 324 0.95 6.42 22.38
C PRO A 324 -0.09 6.47 23.49
N GLU A 325 0.16 7.29 24.52
CA GLU A 325 -0.72 7.48 25.67
C GLU A 325 -2.16 7.84 25.25
N LYS A 326 -2.30 8.62 24.16
CA LYS A 326 -3.61 9.03 23.62
C LYS A 326 -3.79 8.74 22.13
N HIS A 327 -5.04 8.50 21.73
CA HIS A 327 -5.44 8.38 20.33
C HIS A 327 -6.57 9.35 20.01
N VAL A 328 -6.35 10.20 19.00
CA VAL A 328 -7.28 11.22 18.53
C VAL A 328 -7.84 10.81 17.17
N ALA A 329 -9.13 10.59 17.09
CA ALA A 329 -9.85 10.22 15.88
C ALA A 329 -10.63 11.42 15.33
N VAL A 330 -10.35 11.82 14.09
CA VAL A 330 -11.01 12.97 13.43
C VAL A 330 -11.89 12.47 12.29
N CYS A 331 -13.20 12.70 12.38
CA CYS A 331 -14.14 12.33 11.33
C CYS A 331 -13.93 13.22 10.10
N THR A 332 -13.61 12.61 8.96
CA THR A 332 -13.52 13.32 7.66
C THR A 332 -14.51 12.79 6.63
N ASN A 333 -15.62 12.21 7.08
CA ASN A 333 -16.71 11.81 6.19
C ASN A 333 -17.42 13.03 5.58
N THR A 334 -18.27 12.84 4.57
CA THR A 334 -18.82 13.90 3.70
C THR A 334 -19.29 15.18 4.41
N THR A 335 -20.04 15.06 5.52
CA THR A 335 -20.54 16.24 6.27
C THR A 335 -19.41 16.96 6.99
N CYS A 336 -18.64 16.28 7.84
CA CYS A 336 -17.51 16.88 8.55
C CYS A 336 -16.44 17.42 7.58
N ALA A 337 -16.26 16.79 6.42
CA ALA A 337 -15.36 17.29 5.38
C ALA A 337 -15.83 18.64 4.81
N ALA A 338 -17.15 18.79 4.59
CA ALA A 338 -17.73 20.06 4.17
C ALA A 338 -17.64 21.14 5.27
N ASP A 339 -17.66 20.73 6.54
CA ASP A 339 -17.54 21.60 7.72
C ASP A 339 -16.08 21.92 8.10
N GLY A 340 -15.10 21.51 7.29
CA GLY A 340 -13.69 21.91 7.46
C GLY A 340 -12.79 20.91 8.20
N ALA A 341 -13.23 19.66 8.41
CA ALA A 341 -12.45 18.63 9.07
C ALA A 341 -11.02 18.39 8.51
N PRO A 342 -10.73 18.53 7.20
CA PRO A 342 -9.36 18.41 6.70
C PRO A 342 -8.40 19.42 7.33
N ALA A 343 -8.84 20.65 7.57
CA ALA A 343 -8.02 21.69 8.21
C ALA A 343 -7.80 21.40 9.70
N VAL A 344 -8.85 20.90 10.38
CA VAL A 344 -8.78 20.45 11.79
C VAL A 344 -7.79 19.29 11.95
N LEU A 345 -7.89 18.28 11.09
CA LEU A 345 -7.00 17.12 11.08
C LEU A 345 -5.54 17.54 10.92
N GLU A 346 -5.26 18.45 9.98
CA GLU A 346 -3.91 18.92 9.72
C GLU A 346 -3.35 19.73 10.89
N ARG A 347 -4.14 20.66 11.44
CA ARG A 347 -3.73 21.46 12.60
C ARG A 347 -3.50 20.63 13.86
N LEU A 348 -4.31 19.60 14.09
CA LEU A 348 -4.10 18.66 15.20
C LEU A 348 -2.83 17.85 15.01
N ARG A 349 -2.57 17.34 13.79
CA ARG A 349 -1.32 16.63 13.48
C ARG A 349 -0.10 17.51 13.67
N GLN A 350 -0.15 18.75 13.18
CA GLN A 350 0.93 19.72 13.34
C GLN A 350 1.18 20.03 14.81
N GLY A 351 0.13 20.36 15.58
CA GLY A 351 0.27 20.68 17.00
C GLY A 351 0.84 19.52 17.83
N VAL A 352 0.43 18.28 17.55
CA VAL A 352 1.01 17.09 18.20
C VAL A 352 2.48 16.90 17.84
N ARG A 353 2.87 17.13 16.58
CA ARG A 353 4.28 17.05 16.15
C ARG A 353 5.16 18.12 16.79
N ASP A 354 4.62 19.31 16.99
CA ASP A 354 5.35 20.45 17.55
C ASP A 354 5.47 20.42 19.08
N SER A 355 4.77 19.49 19.76
CA SER A 355 4.79 19.36 21.21
C SER A 355 5.66 18.19 21.67
N ASP A 356 6.76 18.52 22.36
CA ASP A 356 7.61 17.52 23.06
C ASP A 356 6.91 16.86 24.26
N ALA A 357 5.74 17.37 24.67
CA ALA A 357 4.97 16.87 25.81
C ALA A 357 3.78 15.99 25.40
N CYS A 358 3.43 15.96 24.12
CA CYS A 358 2.25 15.26 23.62
C CYS A 358 2.58 13.85 23.14
N ASP A 359 2.24 12.82 23.90
CA ASP A 359 2.25 11.43 23.42
C ASP A 359 0.87 11.02 22.89
N ALA A 360 0.51 11.55 21.72
CA ALA A 360 -0.77 11.27 21.08
C ALA A 360 -0.62 10.91 19.60
N ARG A 361 -1.48 10.03 19.11
CA ARG A 361 -1.60 9.74 17.67
C ARG A 361 -2.88 10.36 17.11
N VAL A 362 -2.81 11.08 15.99
CA VAL A 362 -3.98 11.64 15.31
C VAL A 362 -4.28 10.87 14.03
N THR A 363 -5.46 10.26 13.95
CA THR A 363 -5.90 9.44 12.82
C THR A 363 -7.18 9.98 12.21
N ARG A 364 -7.22 10.03 10.88
CA ARG A 364 -8.43 10.24 10.09
C ARG A 364 -9.38 9.05 10.25
N THR A 365 -10.67 9.31 10.40
CA THR A 365 -11.70 8.27 10.41
C THR A 365 -12.85 8.59 9.46
N SER A 366 -13.62 7.56 9.11
CA SER A 366 -14.92 7.71 8.45
C SER A 366 -15.98 8.21 9.45
N CYS A 367 -17.27 8.02 9.15
CA CYS A 367 -18.34 8.52 10.01
C CYS A 367 -18.24 7.99 11.44
N LEU A 368 -18.16 8.87 12.43
CA LEU A 368 -18.21 8.49 13.85
C LEU A 368 -19.64 8.43 14.42
N GLY A 369 -20.66 8.46 13.55
CA GLY A 369 -22.07 8.33 13.93
C GLY A 369 -22.70 9.58 14.56
N ARG A 370 -21.99 10.71 14.58
CA ARG A 370 -22.46 12.01 15.10
C ARG A 370 -22.60 13.04 13.98
N CYS A 371 -23.43 12.72 12.99
CA CYS A 371 -23.68 13.64 11.88
C CYS A 371 -24.54 14.82 12.36
N GLY A 372 -24.06 16.05 12.17
CA GLY A 372 -24.81 17.27 12.48
C GLY A 372 -24.01 18.31 13.25
N ASP A 373 -23.00 17.86 14.00
CA ASP A 373 -22.18 18.69 14.92
C ASP A 373 -20.69 18.62 14.51
N GLY A 374 -20.43 18.55 13.20
CA GLY A 374 -19.09 18.35 12.65
C GLY A 374 -18.31 19.65 12.51
N PRO A 375 -16.96 19.62 12.52
CA PRO A 375 -16.08 18.46 12.62
C PRO A 375 -16.05 17.75 13.99
N ILE A 376 -16.11 16.41 13.98
CA ILE A 376 -16.06 15.59 15.19
C ILE A 376 -14.64 15.09 15.46
N VAL A 377 -14.17 15.26 16.70
CA VAL A 377 -12.88 14.77 17.20
C VAL A 377 -13.08 13.96 18.47
N ALA A 378 -12.66 12.69 18.49
CA ALA A 378 -12.73 11.83 19.67
C ALA A 378 -11.34 11.56 20.23
N VAL A 379 -11.17 11.68 21.55
CA VAL A 379 -9.90 11.44 22.26
C VAL A 379 -10.03 10.25 23.20
N TYR A 380 -9.21 9.22 22.96
CA TYR A 380 -9.07 8.02 23.76
C TYR A 380 -7.73 8.01 24.51
N PRO A 381 -7.65 7.37 25.70
CA PRO A 381 -8.72 6.67 26.43
C PRO A 381 -9.67 7.59 27.21
N ASP A 382 -9.46 8.90 27.16
CA ASP A 382 -10.20 9.90 27.94
C ASP A 382 -11.72 9.87 27.69
N GLY A 383 -12.16 9.32 26.55
CA GLY A 383 -13.58 9.17 26.20
C GLY A 383 -14.26 10.51 25.92
N VAL A 384 -13.47 11.53 25.56
CA VAL A 384 -13.94 12.89 25.31
C VAL A 384 -14.22 13.06 23.82
N TRP A 385 -15.36 13.66 23.52
CA TRP A 385 -15.80 13.98 22.18
C TRP A 385 -15.91 15.48 22.04
N TYR A 386 -15.28 16.02 21.01
CA TYR A 386 -15.40 17.41 20.60
C TYR A 386 -16.23 17.50 19.33
N GLY A 387 -17.15 18.46 19.28
CA GLY A 387 -17.98 18.77 18.12
C GLY A 387 -17.76 20.21 17.68
N ASP A 388 -18.17 20.52 16.45
CA ASP A 388 -18.00 21.82 15.80
C ASP A 388 -16.56 22.38 15.90
N VAL A 389 -15.57 21.48 15.86
CA VAL A 389 -14.16 21.87 16.05
C VAL A 389 -13.67 22.67 14.86
N GLU A 390 -13.20 23.90 15.09
CA GLU A 390 -12.57 24.71 14.05
C GLU A 390 -11.05 24.48 14.00
N ALA A 391 -10.41 24.88 12.90
CA ALA A 391 -8.96 24.71 12.72
C ALA A 391 -8.12 25.43 13.79
N ASP A 392 -8.63 26.51 14.36
CA ASP A 392 -7.97 27.29 15.41
C ASP A 392 -8.17 26.68 16.82
N ASP A 393 -9.17 25.81 16.99
CA ASP A 393 -9.39 25.07 18.24
C ASP A 393 -8.38 23.93 18.44
N ALA A 394 -7.73 23.48 17.38
CA ALA A 394 -6.72 22.42 17.43
C ALA A 394 -5.57 22.74 18.40
N GLU A 395 -5.11 23.99 18.45
CA GLU A 395 -4.06 24.42 19.40
C GLU A 395 -4.49 24.23 20.85
N ARG A 396 -5.79 24.44 21.15
CA ARG A 396 -6.36 24.28 22.49
C ARG A 396 -6.52 22.79 22.82
N VAL A 397 -7.00 21.99 21.87
CA VAL A 397 -7.12 20.54 22.05
C VAL A 397 -5.75 19.92 22.33
N VAL A 398 -4.71 20.29 21.58
CA VAL A 398 -3.35 19.83 21.84
C VAL A 398 -2.82 20.36 23.18
N GLY A 399 -2.76 21.69 23.33
CA GLY A 399 -2.05 22.33 24.43
C GLY A 399 -2.72 22.21 25.80
N ASP A 400 -4.05 22.08 25.86
CA ASP A 400 -4.76 21.88 27.12
C ASP A 400 -5.14 20.41 27.34
N HIS A 401 -5.70 19.71 26.35
CA HIS A 401 -6.19 18.35 26.59
C HIS A 401 -5.12 17.28 26.40
N LEU A 402 -4.39 17.29 25.30
CA LEU A 402 -3.38 16.26 25.03
C LEU A 402 -2.14 16.44 25.92
N ASP A 403 -1.61 17.67 26.00
CA ASP A 403 -0.42 17.98 26.80
C ASP A 403 -0.67 17.99 28.31
N ARG A 404 -1.79 18.58 28.75
CA ARG A 404 -2.02 18.91 30.17
C ARG A 404 -3.19 18.16 30.80
N GLY A 405 -3.86 17.29 30.04
CA GLY A 405 -5.02 16.52 30.52
C GLY A 405 -6.24 17.38 30.88
N ARG A 406 -6.32 18.63 30.42
CA ARG A 406 -7.43 19.56 30.69
C ARG A 406 -8.39 19.61 29.52
N ILE A 407 -9.61 19.10 29.73
CA ILE A 407 -10.66 19.06 28.72
C ILE A 407 -11.06 20.47 28.28
N VAL A 408 -11.20 20.68 26.97
CA VAL A 408 -11.68 21.94 26.37
C VAL A 408 -13.21 21.98 26.45
N SER A 409 -13.73 22.28 27.63
CA SER A 409 -15.15 22.12 28.01
C SER A 409 -16.19 22.77 27.10
N ASP A 410 -15.85 23.86 26.42
CA ASP A 410 -16.73 24.57 25.48
C ASP A 410 -16.90 23.86 24.15
N LEU A 411 -15.95 22.99 23.77
CA LEU A 411 -16.00 22.17 22.56
C LEU A 411 -16.57 20.78 22.81
N VAL A 412 -16.76 20.40 24.09
CA VAL A 412 -17.24 19.06 24.42
C VAL A 412 -18.64 18.89 23.87
N ASP A 413 -18.79 17.91 22.98
CA ASP A 413 -20.07 17.58 22.38
C ASP A 413 -21.04 17.09 23.48
N GLY A 414 -22.10 17.87 23.68
CA GLY A 414 -23.10 17.70 24.75
C GLY A 414 -24.04 16.52 24.56
N THR A 415 -23.84 15.71 23.52
CA THR A 415 -24.61 14.49 23.27
C THR A 415 -24.11 13.34 24.15
N LEU A 416 -24.47 13.39 25.44
CA LEU A 416 -24.31 12.31 26.44
C LEU A 416 -25.63 12.06 27.19
#